data_AF-A0ABC8L5M2-F1
#
_entry.id   AF-A0ABC8L5M2-F1
#
_cell.length_a   1.000
_cell.length_b   1.000
_cell.length_c   1.000
_cell.angle_alpha   90.00
_cell.angle_beta   90.00
_cell.angle_gamma   90.00
#
_symmetry.space_group_name_H-M   'P 1'
#
loop_
_entity.id
_entity.type
_entity.pdbx_description
1 polymer ?
#
loop_
_entity_poly.entity_id
_entity_poly.type
_entity_poly.pdbx_seq_one_letter_code
_entity_poly.pdbx_strand_id
1 'polypeptide(L)'
;MATPSPLPPPPTVNLWVILSESKRIINAHSRHFLALSLLFLLPISFSITVYPSISRLIINQYSPSHTTISLLRTLSPKDQPPNSDDIDPTTILLLLIAYIVFVTVFNLLSIGSITYSIFQGFYGRPVKLISAVKSSFTSLFPLIATLTSANSIVFAILLILGLVAFLLTRVIVLIVPDLEVDYASTYFQALSAVVTLIFIAIVIKLYVNWILAWVIVVVESSYGFTPLKRSKSLVNGMESVSLSMIVVFSIAQSCLVLISNITAYDIEDGGKIWTNAVFVFQIVVTSALLTGLMLYNLAGTTVMYMYCKAFQGELAWEIAEEFAREYVSLPFDYDGKGPHVVSVAYNG
;
A
#
# COMPACT_ATOMS: atom_id res chain seq x y z
N MET A 1 1.76 12.60 -52.32
CA MET A 1 2.16 12.91 -50.93
C MET A 1 0.92 12.69 -50.06
N ALA A 2 0.74 11.47 -49.55
CA ALA A 2 -0.44 11.13 -48.75
C ALA A 2 -0.19 11.56 -47.31
N THR A 3 -1.01 12.47 -46.80
CA THR A 3 -1.03 12.85 -45.39
C THR A 3 -1.40 11.62 -44.54
N PRO A 4 -0.64 11.28 -43.49
CA PRO A 4 -1.00 10.17 -42.62
C PRO A 4 -2.33 10.51 -41.93
N SER A 5 -3.25 9.54 -41.94
CA SER A 5 -4.51 9.60 -41.23
C SER A 5 -4.27 9.88 -39.73
N PRO A 6 -5.11 10.69 -39.07
CA PRO A 6 -4.98 10.94 -37.64
C PRO A 6 -5.14 9.61 -36.90
N LEU A 7 -4.19 9.30 -36.01
CA LEU A 7 -4.32 8.19 -35.07
C LEU A 7 -5.66 8.31 -34.33
N PRO A 8 -6.43 7.23 -34.19
CA PRO A 8 -7.66 7.26 -33.41
C PRO A 8 -7.36 7.75 -31.99
N PRO A 9 -8.25 8.53 -31.38
CA PRO A 9 -8.05 9.01 -30.02
C PRO A 9 -7.84 7.79 -29.09
N PRO A 10 -6.87 7.86 -28.16
CA PRO A 10 -6.62 6.75 -27.25
C PRO A 10 -7.92 6.42 -26.51
N PRO A 11 -8.28 5.13 -26.39
CA PRO A 11 -9.50 4.73 -25.71
C PRO A 11 -9.49 5.31 -24.29
N THR A 12 -10.64 5.88 -23.87
CA THR A 12 -10.78 6.43 -22.53
C THR A 12 -10.57 5.31 -21.51
N VAL A 13 -9.40 5.34 -20.85
CA VAL A 13 -9.04 4.32 -19.86
C VAL A 13 -9.92 4.52 -18.63
N ASN A 14 -10.93 3.66 -18.50
CA ASN A 14 -11.83 3.65 -17.36
C ASN A 14 -11.34 2.65 -16.31
N LEU A 15 -11.69 2.89 -15.04
CA LEU A 15 -11.35 1.99 -13.93
C LEU A 15 -11.79 0.54 -14.19
N TRP A 16 -12.96 0.36 -14.83
CA TRP A 16 -13.46 -0.97 -15.22
C TRP A 16 -12.51 -1.73 -16.15
N VAL A 17 -11.89 -1.02 -17.11
CA VAL A 17 -10.93 -1.63 -18.05
C VAL A 17 -9.72 -2.14 -17.27
N ILE A 18 -9.16 -1.31 -16.38
CA ILE A 18 -8.04 -1.68 -15.51
C ILE A 18 -8.39 -2.94 -14.69
N LEU A 19 -9.55 -2.94 -14.01
CA LEU A 19 -9.96 -4.10 -13.20
C LEU A 19 -10.21 -5.36 -14.02
N SER A 20 -10.82 -5.24 -15.20
CA SER A 20 -11.08 -6.37 -16.09
C SER A 20 -9.78 -7.01 -16.59
N GLU A 21 -8.77 -6.18 -16.87
CA GLU A 21 -7.45 -6.62 -17.28
C GLU A 21 -6.68 -7.26 -16.14
N SER A 22 -6.69 -6.65 -14.94
CA SER A 22 -6.12 -7.26 -13.74
C SER A 22 -6.73 -8.63 -13.46
N LYS A 23 -8.07 -8.76 -13.59
CA LYS A 23 -8.77 -10.05 -13.43
C LYS A 23 -8.34 -11.06 -14.48
N ARG A 24 -8.17 -10.66 -15.74
CA ARG A 24 -7.71 -11.52 -16.83
C ARG A 24 -6.33 -12.11 -16.54
N ILE A 25 -5.36 -11.25 -16.16
CA ILE A 25 -3.98 -11.66 -15.86
C ILE A 25 -3.93 -12.60 -14.65
N ILE A 26 -4.65 -12.25 -13.57
CA ILE A 26 -4.72 -13.08 -12.37
C ILE A 26 -5.30 -14.46 -12.70
N ASN A 27 -6.38 -14.52 -13.49
CA ASN A 27 -7.01 -15.79 -13.83
C ASN A 27 -6.13 -16.67 -14.74
N ALA A 28 -5.36 -16.07 -15.65
CA ALA A 28 -4.44 -16.79 -16.53
C ALA A 28 -3.35 -17.55 -15.77
N HIS A 29 -2.88 -17.00 -14.63
CA HIS A 29 -1.86 -17.62 -13.78
C HIS A 29 -2.34 -17.79 -12.32
N SER A 30 -3.61 -18.17 -12.14
CA SER A 30 -4.30 -18.16 -10.84
C SER A 30 -3.57 -18.94 -9.74
N ARG A 31 -3.02 -20.11 -10.05
CA ARG A 31 -2.27 -20.93 -9.07
C ARG A 31 -1.03 -20.21 -8.54
N HIS A 32 -0.34 -19.46 -9.39
CA HIS A 32 0.86 -18.72 -9.03
C HIS A 32 0.52 -17.52 -8.16
N PHE A 33 -0.45 -16.71 -8.59
CA PHE A 33 -0.94 -15.57 -7.80
C PHE A 33 -1.55 -15.99 -6.47
N LEU A 34 -2.25 -17.13 -6.43
CA LEU A 34 -2.77 -17.71 -5.19
C LEU A 34 -1.62 -18.13 -4.27
N ALA A 35 -0.57 -18.77 -4.78
CA ALA A 35 0.60 -19.13 -3.97
C ALA A 35 1.31 -17.89 -3.39
N LEU A 36 1.52 -16.84 -4.20
CA LEU A 36 2.09 -15.58 -3.70
C LEU A 36 1.20 -14.90 -2.66
N SER A 37 -0.12 -14.93 -2.87
CA SER A 37 -1.09 -14.36 -1.93
C SER A 37 -1.07 -15.11 -0.61
N LEU A 38 -1.05 -16.44 -0.62
CA LEU A 38 -0.93 -17.26 0.59
C LEU A 38 0.41 -17.05 1.31
N LEU A 39 1.48 -16.80 0.56
CA LEU A 39 2.83 -16.68 1.12
C LEU A 39 3.10 -15.29 1.71
N PHE A 40 2.58 -14.21 1.11
CA PHE A 40 2.85 -12.84 1.58
C PHE A 40 1.62 -12.07 2.06
N LEU A 41 0.49 -12.13 1.36
CA LEU A 41 -0.69 -11.31 1.68
C LEU A 41 -1.56 -11.90 2.79
N LEU A 42 -1.68 -13.23 2.86
CA LEU A 42 -2.46 -13.92 3.88
C LEU A 42 -1.89 -13.70 5.29
N PRO A 43 -0.56 -13.83 5.53
CA PRO A 43 0.01 -13.53 6.85
C PRO A 43 -0.26 -12.09 7.29
N ILE A 44 -0.16 -11.13 6.38
CA ILE A 44 -0.47 -9.72 6.66
C ILE A 44 -1.95 -9.55 7.01
N SER A 45 -2.85 -10.08 6.17
CA SER A 45 -4.29 -9.91 6.33
C SER A 45 -4.80 -10.54 7.64
N PHE A 46 -4.27 -11.72 7.98
CA PHE A 46 -4.54 -12.36 9.26
C PHE A 46 -4.04 -11.49 10.42
N SER A 47 -2.81 -10.99 10.33
CA SER A 47 -2.20 -10.14 11.37
C SER A 47 -3.01 -8.86 11.60
N ILE A 48 -3.45 -8.17 10.54
CA ILE A 48 -4.30 -6.98 10.60
C ILE A 48 -5.65 -7.28 11.26
N THR A 49 -6.23 -8.44 10.97
CA THR A 49 -7.56 -8.82 11.49
C THR A 49 -7.49 -9.18 12.98
N VAL A 50 -6.39 -9.83 13.41
CA VAL A 50 -6.21 -10.31 14.78
C VAL A 50 -5.66 -9.23 15.71
N TYR A 51 -4.83 -8.30 15.21
CA TYR A 51 -4.15 -7.28 16.01
C TYR A 51 -5.08 -6.47 16.94
N PRO A 52 -6.26 -5.98 16.51
CA PRO A 52 -7.17 -5.25 17.39
C PRO A 52 -7.68 -6.08 18.58
N SER A 53 -7.82 -7.39 18.40
CA SER A 53 -8.28 -8.28 19.46
C SER A 53 -7.16 -8.51 20.48
N ILE A 54 -5.94 -8.75 20.01
CA ILE A 54 -4.76 -8.89 20.87
C ILE A 54 -4.48 -7.59 21.62
N SER A 55 -4.53 -6.44 20.95
CA SER A 55 -4.26 -5.15 21.57
C SER A 55 -5.27 -4.82 22.66
N ARG A 56 -6.56 -5.13 22.47
CA ARG A 56 -7.58 -5.00 23.51
C ARG A 56 -7.31 -5.91 24.70
N LEU A 57 -6.96 -7.16 24.49
CA LEU A 57 -6.62 -8.09 25.58
C LEU A 57 -5.46 -7.56 26.42
N ILE A 58 -4.41 -7.05 25.77
CA ILE A 58 -3.24 -6.45 26.45
C ILE A 58 -3.65 -5.18 27.20
N ILE A 59 -4.42 -4.28 26.59
CA ILE A 59 -4.86 -3.03 27.21
C ILE A 59 -5.79 -3.28 28.41
N ASN A 60 -6.73 -4.22 28.30
CA ASN A 60 -7.66 -4.56 29.37
C ASN A 60 -6.94 -5.20 30.57
N GLN A 61 -5.89 -6.00 30.33
CA GLN A 61 -5.02 -6.52 31.40
C GLN A 61 -4.24 -5.41 32.11
N TYR A 62 -3.87 -4.34 31.38
CA TYR A 62 -3.13 -3.20 31.91
C TYR A 62 -4.00 -2.12 32.59
N SER A 63 -5.33 -2.28 32.61
CA SER A 63 -6.24 -1.36 33.31
C SER A 63 -6.69 -1.94 34.65
N PRO A 64 -5.91 -1.79 35.74
CA PRO A 64 -6.41 -2.01 37.07
C PRO A 64 -7.31 -0.81 37.42
N SER A 65 -8.61 -0.95 37.20
CA SER A 65 -9.66 -0.30 38.00
C SER A 65 -9.26 1.05 38.62
N HIS A 66 -9.12 2.11 37.81
CA HIS A 66 -9.08 3.47 38.35
C HIS A 66 -10.52 3.89 38.68
N THR A 67 -11.09 3.35 39.76
CA THR A 67 -12.28 3.93 40.39
C THR A 67 -12.32 3.58 41.88
N THR A 68 -11.55 4.33 42.67
CA THR A 68 -11.99 4.87 43.97
C THR A 68 -12.21 3.92 45.17
N ILE A 69 -11.66 2.69 45.22
CA ILE A 69 -11.77 1.80 46.42
C ILE A 69 -10.43 1.18 46.85
N SER A 70 -9.33 1.94 46.83
CA SER A 70 -8.01 1.45 47.28
C SER A 70 -7.43 2.21 48.48
N LEU A 71 -8.00 3.37 48.87
CA LEU A 71 -7.56 4.09 50.07
C LEU A 71 -8.16 3.57 51.40
N LEU A 72 -9.11 2.62 51.36
CA LEU A 72 -9.73 2.03 52.55
C LEU A 72 -9.19 0.63 52.92
N ARG A 73 -8.30 0.03 52.12
CA ARG A 73 -7.83 -1.36 52.32
C ARG A 73 -6.51 -1.48 53.12
N THR A 74 -5.90 -0.39 53.54
CA THR A 74 -4.62 -0.40 54.30
C THR A 74 -4.77 -0.75 55.80
N LEU A 75 -5.93 -1.22 56.25
CA LEU A 75 -6.16 -1.74 57.60
C LEU A 75 -6.45 -3.24 57.60
N SER A 76 -5.60 -4.07 56.98
CA SER A 76 -5.48 -5.48 57.41
C SER A 76 -4.23 -6.14 56.80
N PRO A 77 -3.33 -6.74 57.61
CA PRO A 77 -2.24 -7.57 57.11
C PRO A 77 -2.70 -9.03 57.03
N LYS A 78 -2.61 -9.66 55.85
CA LYS A 78 -2.54 -11.11 55.75
C LYS A 78 -1.83 -11.55 54.47
N ASP A 79 -0.84 -12.40 54.68
CA ASP A 79 0.07 -13.01 53.72
C ASP A 79 -0.63 -13.84 52.63
N GLN A 80 -0.24 -13.67 51.35
CA GLN A 80 -0.01 -14.73 50.33
C GLN A 80 0.43 -14.16 48.95
N PRO A 81 1.02 -14.97 48.05
CA PRO A 81 2.33 -14.78 47.43
C PRO A 81 2.36 -13.82 46.22
N PRO A 82 3.53 -13.30 45.81
CA PRO A 82 3.65 -12.53 44.58
C PRO A 82 3.87 -13.49 43.42
N ASN A 83 2.81 -13.87 42.71
CA ASN A 83 2.93 -14.46 41.37
C ASN A 83 1.84 -13.82 40.50
N SER A 84 2.09 -12.58 40.12
CA SER A 84 1.45 -11.95 38.97
C SER A 84 2.58 -11.58 38.03
N ASP A 85 2.67 -12.29 36.91
CA ASP A 85 3.52 -11.96 35.76
C ASP A 85 3.08 -10.58 35.24
N ASP A 86 3.61 -9.51 35.84
CA ASP A 86 3.49 -8.16 35.30
C ASP A 86 4.27 -8.16 33.98
N ILE A 87 3.55 -8.14 32.86
CA ILE A 87 4.17 -8.06 31.54
C ILE A 87 4.88 -6.71 31.46
N ASP A 88 6.22 -6.75 31.47
CA ASP A 88 7.07 -5.56 31.41
C ASP A 88 6.70 -4.69 30.19
N PRO A 89 6.45 -3.37 30.35
CA PRO A 89 6.17 -2.45 29.24
C PRO A 89 7.23 -2.49 28.13
N THR A 90 8.48 -2.85 28.45
CA THR A 90 9.53 -3.07 27.45
C THR A 90 9.20 -4.23 26.50
N THR A 91 8.58 -5.30 27.01
CA THR A 91 8.16 -6.48 26.23
C THR A 91 7.03 -6.12 25.28
N ILE A 92 6.07 -5.29 25.73
CA ILE A 92 4.98 -4.79 24.89
C ILE A 92 5.52 -3.92 23.76
N LEU A 93 6.47 -3.02 24.07
CA LEU A 93 7.12 -2.18 23.06
C LEU A 93 7.89 -3.03 22.03
N LEU A 94 8.65 -4.03 22.48
CA LEU A 94 9.39 -4.93 21.60
C LEU A 94 8.43 -5.72 20.70
N LEU A 95 7.31 -6.22 21.23
CA LEU A 95 6.29 -6.92 20.47
C LEU A 95 5.65 -6.01 19.40
N LEU A 96 5.37 -4.75 19.74
CA LEU A 96 4.85 -3.76 18.79
C LEU A 96 5.85 -3.46 17.67
N ILE A 97 7.13 -3.28 18.01
CA ILE A 97 8.20 -3.08 17.02
C ILE A 97 8.31 -4.31 16.12
N ALA A 98 8.31 -5.51 16.69
CA ALA A 98 8.36 -6.76 15.93
C ALA A 98 7.15 -6.89 14.98
N TYR A 99 5.95 -6.53 15.43
CA TYR A 99 4.74 -6.50 14.60
C TYR A 99 4.88 -5.52 13.42
N ILE A 100 5.34 -4.29 13.68
CA ILE A 100 5.53 -3.28 12.63
C ILE A 100 6.57 -3.75 11.60
N VAL A 101 7.69 -4.30 12.07
CA VAL A 101 8.73 -4.85 11.18
C VAL A 101 8.16 -6.01 10.35
N PHE A 102 7.45 -6.94 10.97
CA PHE A 102 6.83 -8.08 10.30
C PHE A 102 5.88 -7.61 9.18
N VAL A 103 4.91 -6.76 9.51
CA VAL A 103 3.92 -6.24 8.54
C VAL A 103 4.62 -5.47 7.41
N THR A 104 5.61 -4.64 7.75
CA THR A 104 6.33 -3.83 6.75
C THR A 104 7.11 -4.73 5.78
N VAL A 105 7.89 -5.68 6.29
CA VAL A 105 8.70 -6.58 5.45
C VAL A 105 7.81 -7.42 4.54
N PHE A 106 6.76 -8.04 5.08
CA PHE A 106 5.83 -8.83 4.26
C PHE A 106 5.09 -7.98 3.23
N ASN A 107 4.71 -6.75 3.57
CA ASN A 107 4.05 -5.83 2.63
C ASN A 107 4.97 -5.47 1.45
N LEU A 108 6.24 -5.15 1.73
CA LEU A 108 7.22 -4.86 0.66
C LEU A 108 7.53 -6.09 -0.19
N LEU A 109 7.62 -7.28 0.41
CA LEU A 109 7.80 -8.55 -0.31
C LEU A 109 6.60 -8.88 -1.21
N SER A 110 5.39 -8.60 -0.73
CA SER A 110 4.17 -8.75 -1.50
C SER A 110 4.15 -7.82 -2.70
N ILE A 111 4.42 -6.53 -2.48
CA ILE A 111 4.49 -5.52 -3.55
C ILE A 111 5.51 -5.95 -4.61
N GLY A 112 6.74 -6.31 -4.22
CA GLY A 112 7.78 -6.73 -5.15
C GLY A 112 7.41 -7.98 -5.95
N SER A 113 6.98 -9.04 -5.26
CA SER A 113 6.71 -10.34 -5.89
C SER A 113 5.49 -10.29 -6.83
N ILE A 114 4.40 -9.64 -6.40
CA ILE A 114 3.16 -9.57 -7.17
C ILE A 114 3.32 -8.63 -8.35
N THR A 115 3.89 -7.44 -8.16
CA THR A 115 4.13 -6.48 -9.25
C THR A 115 4.99 -7.09 -10.34
N TYR A 116 6.11 -7.72 -9.97
CA TYR A 116 6.98 -8.41 -10.92
C TYR A 116 6.24 -9.51 -11.69
N SER A 117 5.39 -10.28 -11.01
CA SER A 117 4.62 -11.37 -11.62
C SER A 117 3.56 -10.86 -12.60
N ILE A 118 2.90 -9.75 -12.28
CA ILE A 118 1.91 -9.11 -13.16
C ILE A 118 2.58 -8.47 -14.36
N PHE A 119 3.72 -7.82 -14.15
CA PHE A 119 4.52 -7.27 -15.23
C PHE A 119 4.92 -8.37 -16.22
N GLN A 120 5.45 -9.51 -15.74
CA GLN A 120 5.76 -10.66 -16.60
C GLN A 120 4.53 -11.27 -17.29
N GLY A 121 3.42 -11.40 -16.55
CA GLY A 121 2.15 -11.92 -17.08
C GLY A 121 1.56 -11.02 -18.17
N PHE A 122 1.74 -9.70 -18.07
CA PHE A 122 1.31 -8.76 -19.11
C PHE A 122 2.04 -8.97 -20.45
N TYR A 123 3.34 -9.28 -20.40
CA TYR A 123 4.13 -9.62 -21.59
C TYR A 123 4.06 -11.11 -22.00
N GLY A 124 3.19 -11.91 -21.35
CA GLY A 124 3.00 -13.32 -21.68
C GLY A 124 4.19 -14.24 -21.34
N ARG A 125 5.14 -13.78 -20.52
CA ARG A 125 6.32 -14.57 -20.12
C ARG A 125 5.96 -15.57 -19.00
N PRO A 126 6.59 -16.77 -18.97
CA PRO A 126 6.30 -17.77 -17.94
C PRO A 126 6.75 -17.28 -16.56
N VAL A 127 5.78 -17.07 -15.66
CA VAL A 127 6.03 -16.55 -14.32
C VAL A 127 6.53 -17.66 -13.38
N LYS A 128 7.74 -17.51 -12.85
CA LYS A 128 8.33 -18.47 -11.88
C LYS A 128 8.28 -17.89 -10.47
N LEU A 129 7.69 -18.62 -9.52
CA LEU A 129 7.55 -18.18 -8.10
C LEU A 129 8.91 -17.79 -7.49
N ILE A 130 9.93 -18.63 -7.69
CA ILE A 130 11.28 -18.41 -7.13
C ILE A 130 11.93 -17.15 -7.73
N SER A 131 11.70 -16.86 -9.01
CA SER A 131 12.20 -15.65 -9.66
C SER A 131 11.53 -14.41 -9.09
N ALA A 132 10.21 -14.46 -8.88
CA ALA A 132 9.45 -13.36 -8.29
C ALA A 132 9.91 -13.06 -6.85
N VAL A 133 10.06 -14.10 -6.02
CA VAL A 133 10.55 -13.95 -4.64
C VAL A 133 11.98 -13.40 -4.61
N LYS A 134 12.89 -13.95 -5.42
CA LYS A 134 14.28 -13.47 -5.51
C LYS A 134 14.35 -12.02 -5.97
N SER A 135 13.58 -11.65 -6.99
CA SER A 135 13.49 -10.27 -7.49
C SER A 135 12.94 -9.34 -6.41
N SER A 136 11.96 -9.80 -5.64
CA SER A 136 11.42 -9.03 -4.53
C SER A 136 12.47 -8.74 -3.46
N PHE A 137 13.30 -9.71 -3.08
CA PHE A 137 14.41 -9.49 -2.15
C PHE A 137 15.42 -8.46 -2.66
N THR A 138 15.71 -8.46 -3.96
CA THR A 138 16.59 -7.42 -4.54
C THR A 138 15.93 -6.04 -4.57
N SER A 139 14.61 -5.98 -4.72
CA SER A 139 13.83 -4.73 -4.71
C SER A 139 13.54 -4.20 -3.30
N LEU A 140 13.73 -5.00 -2.24
CA LEU A 140 13.49 -4.58 -0.86
C LEU A 140 14.26 -3.32 -0.46
N PHE A 141 15.56 -3.24 -0.78
CA PHE A 141 16.37 -2.08 -0.42
C PHE A 141 15.89 -0.79 -1.12
N PRO A 142 15.66 -0.77 -2.45
CA PRO A 142 15.00 0.34 -3.14
C PRO A 142 13.62 0.70 -2.58
N LEU A 143 12.79 -0.30 -2.22
CA LEU A 143 11.47 -0.10 -1.65
C LEU A 143 11.53 0.56 -0.27
N ILE A 144 12.42 0.10 0.60
CA ILE A 144 12.66 0.71 1.93
C ILE A 144 13.16 2.15 1.78
N ALA A 145 14.09 2.39 0.85
CA ALA A 145 14.57 3.74 0.56
C ALA A 145 13.42 4.66 0.12
N THR A 146 12.53 4.18 -0.75
CA THR A 146 11.38 4.97 -1.24
C THR A 146 10.34 5.18 -0.15
N LEU A 147 10.07 4.17 0.68
CA LEU A 147 9.22 4.27 1.86
C LEU A 147 9.71 5.33 2.83
N THR A 148 11.01 5.30 3.14
CA THR A 148 11.63 6.28 4.03
C THR A 148 11.57 7.67 3.41
N SER A 149 11.80 7.79 2.10
CA SER A 149 11.72 9.08 1.38
C SER A 149 10.31 9.67 1.38
N ALA A 150 9.28 8.85 1.12
CA ALA A 150 7.89 9.28 1.14
C ALA A 150 7.46 9.72 2.55
N ASN A 151 7.80 8.94 3.57
CA ASN A 151 7.51 9.28 4.97
C ASN A 151 8.24 10.56 5.41
N SER A 152 9.49 10.74 4.99
CA SER A 152 10.27 11.96 5.26
C SER A 152 9.58 13.21 4.69
N ILE A 153 9.01 13.15 3.47
CA ILE A 153 8.27 14.28 2.89
C ILE A 153 6.99 14.57 3.69
N VAL A 154 6.20 13.55 4.03
CA VAL A 154 4.96 13.75 4.80
C VAL A 154 5.27 14.34 6.17
N PHE A 155 6.31 13.83 6.84
CA PHE A 155 6.78 14.36 8.13
C PHE A 155 7.27 15.80 8.00
N ALA A 156 8.03 16.14 6.96
CA ALA A 156 8.47 17.52 6.72
C ALA A 156 7.30 18.48 6.52
N ILE A 157 6.26 18.07 5.78
CA ILE A 157 5.04 18.88 5.59
C ILE A 157 4.32 19.09 6.92
N LEU A 158 4.16 18.03 7.71
CA LEU A 158 3.56 18.11 9.04
C LEU A 158 4.34 19.08 9.95
N LEU A 159 5.68 18.98 9.94
CA LEU A 159 6.56 19.85 10.71
C LEU A 159 6.40 21.31 10.29
N ILE A 160 6.48 21.60 8.98
CA ILE A 160 6.33 22.97 8.46
C ILE A 160 4.97 23.54 8.85
N LEU A 161 3.90 22.78 8.63
CA LEU A 161 2.55 23.24 8.92
C LEU A 161 2.32 23.43 10.43
N GLY A 162 2.84 22.52 11.26
CA GLY A 162 2.81 22.63 12.71
C GLY A 162 3.61 23.84 13.22
N LEU A 163 4.77 24.11 12.62
CA LEU A 163 5.60 25.28 12.94
C LEU A 163 4.89 26.59 12.58
N VAL A 164 4.24 26.65 11.41
CA VAL A 164 3.42 27.81 11.01
C VAL A 164 2.27 28.04 11.99
N ALA A 165 1.53 26.99 12.37
CA ALA A 165 0.44 27.08 13.33
C ALA A 165 0.93 27.54 14.72
N PHE A 166 2.09 27.03 15.16
CA PHE A 166 2.73 27.43 16.40
C PHE A 166 3.13 28.91 16.38
N LEU A 167 3.79 29.38 15.31
CA LEU A 167 4.17 30.78 15.16
C LEU A 167 2.95 31.71 15.13
N LEU A 168 1.89 31.34 14.40
CA LEU A 168 0.63 32.10 14.39
C LEU A 168 0.06 32.26 15.79
N THR A 169 0.02 31.18 16.57
CA THR A 169 -0.45 31.22 17.96
C THR A 169 0.40 32.17 18.81
N ARG A 170 1.73 32.12 18.68
CA ARG A 170 2.65 33.01 19.43
C ARG A 170 2.50 34.48 19.04
N VAL A 171 2.27 34.78 17.76
CA VAL A 171 2.04 36.15 17.29
C VAL A 171 0.73 36.71 17.83
N ILE A 172 -0.34 35.92 17.85
CA ILE A 172 -1.64 36.34 18.39
C ILE A 172 -1.53 36.73 19.87
N VAL A 173 -0.81 35.91 20.65
CA VAL A 173 -0.56 36.17 22.09
C VAL A 173 0.28 37.43 22.30
N LEU A 174 1.24 37.71 21.41
CA LEU A 174 2.04 38.92 21.50
C LEU A 174 1.21 40.19 21.24
N ILE A 175 0.23 40.12 20.35
CA ILE A 175 -0.63 41.25 19.96
C ILE A 175 -1.70 41.53 21.02
N VAL A 176 -2.22 40.48 21.68
CA VAL A 176 -3.24 40.62 22.73
C VAL A 176 -2.74 39.97 24.02
N PRO A 177 -2.01 40.72 24.88
CA PRO A 177 -1.38 40.17 26.09
C PRO A 177 -2.37 39.65 27.13
N ASP A 178 -3.61 40.16 27.13
CA ASP A 178 -4.68 39.75 28.05
C ASP A 178 -5.40 38.46 27.63
N LEU A 179 -5.05 37.88 26.47
CA LEU A 179 -5.56 36.56 26.09
C LEU A 179 -4.72 35.48 26.79
N GLU A 180 -5.24 34.93 27.89
CA GLU A 180 -4.77 33.63 28.37
C GLU A 180 -4.99 32.60 27.26
N VAL A 181 -3.91 31.91 26.86
CA VAL A 181 -3.99 30.80 25.90
C VAL A 181 -4.61 29.61 26.61
N ASP A 182 -5.93 29.62 26.66
CA ASP A 182 -6.64 28.40 26.96
C ASP A 182 -6.60 27.50 25.72
N TYR A 183 -5.82 26.42 25.79
CA TYR A 183 -5.77 25.40 24.74
C TYR A 183 -7.12 24.71 24.52
N ALA A 184 -8.05 24.83 25.47
CA ALA A 184 -9.43 24.38 25.33
C ALA A 184 -10.35 25.43 24.66
N SER A 185 -9.84 26.62 24.35
CA SER A 185 -10.62 27.66 23.67
C SER A 185 -11.10 27.19 22.30
N THR A 186 -12.36 27.50 21.98
CA THR A 186 -13.00 27.19 20.71
C THR A 186 -12.20 27.74 19.51
N TYR A 187 -11.53 28.89 19.67
CA TYR A 187 -10.72 29.49 18.62
C TYR A 187 -9.45 28.69 18.32
N PHE A 188 -8.76 28.19 19.35
CA PHE A 188 -7.57 27.36 19.19
C PHE A 188 -7.91 26.00 18.59
N GLN A 189 -9.01 25.39 19.04
CA GLN A 189 -9.53 24.15 18.46
C GLN A 189 -9.92 24.33 16.98
N ALA A 190 -10.59 25.44 16.63
CA ALA A 190 -10.95 25.73 15.25
C ALA A 190 -9.71 25.92 14.36
N LEU A 191 -8.69 26.66 14.83
CA LEU A 191 -7.42 26.84 14.11
C LEU A 191 -6.70 25.51 13.91
N SER A 192 -6.62 24.69 14.96
CA SER A 192 -6.05 23.34 14.89
C SER A 192 -6.80 22.46 13.88
N ALA A 193 -8.14 22.46 13.91
CA ALA A 193 -8.96 21.69 12.99
C ALA A 193 -8.76 22.10 11.53
N VAL A 194 -8.67 23.41 11.24
CA VAL A 194 -8.38 23.93 9.89
C VAL A 194 -7.01 23.47 9.41
N VAL A 195 -5.99 23.56 10.27
CA VAL A 195 -4.62 23.09 9.96
C VAL A 195 -4.61 21.60 9.67
N THR A 196 -5.29 20.78 10.47
CA THR A 196 -5.43 19.34 10.24
C THR A 196 -6.15 19.04 8.93
N LEU A 197 -7.21 19.78 8.58
CA LEU A 197 -7.92 19.60 7.32
C LEU A 197 -7.03 19.92 6.11
N ILE A 198 -6.23 20.99 6.19
CA ILE A 198 -5.23 21.34 5.17
C ILE A 198 -4.20 20.21 5.03
N PHE A 199 -3.70 19.68 6.15
CA PHE A 199 -2.76 18.56 6.15
C PHE A 199 -3.35 17.33 5.44
N ILE A 200 -4.59 16.96 5.78
CA ILE A 200 -5.29 15.83 5.16
C ILE A 200 -5.43 16.04 3.65
N ALA A 201 -5.84 17.24 3.21
CA ALA A 201 -5.98 17.54 1.78
C ALA A 201 -4.64 17.41 1.02
N ILE A 202 -3.54 17.88 1.62
CA ILE A 202 -2.19 17.75 1.04
C ILE A 202 -1.79 16.28 0.95
N VAL A 203 -2.00 15.50 2.02
CA VAL A 203 -1.67 14.07 2.06
C VAL A 203 -2.46 13.28 1.01
N ILE A 204 -3.76 13.53 0.86
CA ILE A 204 -4.58 12.90 -0.19
C ILE A 204 -4.00 13.18 -1.56
N LYS A 205 -3.64 14.44 -1.85
CA LYS A 205 -3.02 14.81 -3.13
C LYS A 205 -1.68 14.13 -3.36
N LEU A 206 -0.84 14.00 -2.32
CA LEU A 206 0.43 13.26 -2.44
C LEU A 206 0.18 11.78 -2.70
N TYR A 207 -0.78 11.17 -2.00
CA TYR A 207 -1.09 9.75 -2.16
C TYR A 207 -1.58 9.43 -3.59
N VAL A 208 -2.44 10.28 -4.16
CA VAL A 208 -2.86 10.17 -5.57
C VAL A 208 -1.66 10.25 -6.51
N ASN A 209 -0.77 11.24 -6.30
CA ASN A 209 0.42 11.41 -7.14
C ASN A 209 1.43 10.26 -7.01
N TRP A 210 1.46 9.57 -5.87
CA TRP A 210 2.43 8.52 -5.55
C TRP A 210 1.88 7.10 -5.66
N ILE A 211 0.64 6.93 -6.16
CA ILE A 211 -0.01 5.62 -6.28
C ILE A 211 0.83 4.59 -7.05
N LEU A 212 1.62 5.03 -8.04
CA LEU A 212 2.47 4.16 -8.87
C LEU A 212 3.90 4.04 -8.36
N ALA A 213 4.30 4.79 -7.33
CA ALA A 213 5.69 4.87 -6.89
C ALA A 213 6.26 3.50 -6.52
N TRP A 214 5.48 2.68 -5.83
CA TRP A 214 5.87 1.32 -5.44
C TRP A 214 6.10 0.40 -6.64
N VAL A 215 5.22 0.50 -7.65
CA VAL A 215 5.34 -0.27 -8.89
C VAL A 215 6.59 0.16 -9.67
N ILE A 216 6.83 1.47 -9.77
CA ILE A 216 8.00 2.05 -10.44
C ILE A 216 9.31 1.57 -9.80
N VAL A 217 9.37 1.48 -8.46
CA VAL A 217 10.55 0.96 -7.77
C VAL A 217 10.84 -0.49 -8.17
N VAL A 218 9.81 -1.32 -8.30
CA VAL A 218 9.97 -2.74 -8.65
C VAL A 218 10.33 -2.92 -10.11
N VAL A 219 9.67 -2.18 -11.01
CA VAL A 219 9.82 -2.33 -12.46
C VAL A 219 11.06 -1.61 -12.99
N GLU A 220 11.26 -0.36 -12.59
CA GLU A 220 12.36 0.49 -13.10
C GLU A 220 13.61 0.39 -12.21
N SER A 221 13.58 -0.41 -11.14
CA SER A 221 14.69 -0.58 -10.18
C SER A 221 15.23 0.76 -9.64
N SER A 222 14.36 1.76 -9.48
CA SER A 222 14.71 3.10 -9.00
C SER A 222 14.48 3.22 -7.49
N TYR A 223 15.18 4.14 -6.82
CA TYR A 223 15.11 4.29 -5.37
C TYR A 223 14.98 5.76 -4.95
N GLY A 224 14.42 5.98 -3.76
CA GLY A 224 14.38 7.28 -3.09
C GLY A 224 13.32 8.24 -3.67
N PHE A 225 13.74 9.45 -4.03
CA PHE A 225 12.83 10.49 -4.55
C PHE A 225 12.50 10.36 -6.04
N THR A 226 13.37 9.67 -6.80
CA THR A 226 13.20 9.43 -8.24
C THR A 226 11.86 8.77 -8.58
N PRO A 227 11.47 7.64 -7.96
CA PRO A 227 10.18 6.99 -8.23
C PRO A 227 8.97 7.87 -7.88
N LEU A 228 9.07 8.73 -6.86
CA LEU A 228 7.97 9.63 -6.46
C LEU A 228 7.72 10.72 -7.50
N LYS A 229 8.79 11.34 -8.02
CA LYS A 229 8.70 12.33 -9.10
C LYS A 229 8.18 11.70 -10.38
N ARG A 230 8.67 10.50 -10.70
CA ARG A 230 8.24 9.72 -11.87
C ARG A 230 6.77 9.35 -11.78
N SER A 231 6.30 8.89 -10.62
CA SER A 231 4.88 8.59 -10.37
C SER A 231 3.98 9.79 -10.63
N LYS A 232 4.35 10.97 -10.12
CA LYS A 232 3.60 12.21 -10.38
C LYS A 232 3.52 12.55 -11.87
N SER A 233 4.63 12.36 -12.60
CA SER A 233 4.65 12.56 -14.05
C SER A 233 3.69 11.59 -14.75
N LEU A 234 3.73 10.31 -14.39
CA LEU A 234 2.93 9.24 -15.00
C LEU A 234 1.42 9.36 -14.74
N VAL A 235 1.06 9.76 -13.52
CA VAL A 235 -0.35 9.91 -13.10
C VAL A 235 -1.00 11.17 -13.70
N ASN A 236 -0.20 12.14 -14.14
CA ASN A 236 -0.71 13.37 -14.74
C ASN A 236 -1.59 13.07 -15.95
N GLY A 237 -2.84 13.53 -15.93
CA GLY A 237 -3.86 13.22 -16.95
C GLY A 237 -4.76 12.00 -16.62
N MET A 238 -4.38 11.17 -15.65
CA MET A 238 -5.17 10.02 -15.14
C MET A 238 -5.44 10.11 -13.63
N GLU A 239 -5.39 11.32 -13.07
CA GLU A 239 -5.57 11.58 -11.63
C GLU A 239 -6.94 11.13 -11.13
N SER A 240 -8.01 11.33 -11.91
CA SER A 240 -9.36 10.92 -11.54
C SER A 240 -9.50 9.41 -11.41
N VAL A 241 -8.90 8.65 -12.35
CA VAL A 241 -8.89 7.18 -12.30
C VAL A 241 -8.09 6.70 -11.10
N SER A 242 -6.95 7.34 -10.81
CA SER A 242 -6.10 7.04 -9.65
C SER A 242 -6.87 7.24 -8.35
N LEU A 243 -7.55 8.39 -8.22
CA LEU A 243 -8.36 8.73 -7.06
C LEU A 243 -9.50 7.73 -6.90
N SER A 244 -10.22 7.41 -7.98
CA SER A 244 -11.32 6.44 -7.95
C SER A 244 -10.83 5.06 -7.48
N MET A 245 -9.68 4.62 -7.97
CA MET A 245 -9.07 3.37 -7.56
C MET A 245 -8.73 3.37 -6.07
N ILE A 246 -8.06 4.41 -5.58
CA ILE A 246 -7.72 4.57 -4.15
C ILE A 246 -8.98 4.51 -3.30
N VAL A 247 -10.01 5.28 -3.66
CA VAL A 247 -11.26 5.38 -2.89
C VAL A 247 -11.98 4.04 -2.83
N VAL A 248 -12.14 3.34 -3.96
CA VAL A 248 -12.84 2.05 -4.01
C VAL A 248 -12.13 0.99 -3.17
N PHE A 249 -10.81 0.83 -3.35
CA PHE A 249 -10.06 -0.18 -2.59
C PHE A 249 -9.94 0.18 -1.11
N SER A 250 -9.71 1.45 -0.78
CA SER A 250 -9.57 1.88 0.62
C SER A 250 -10.88 1.75 1.38
N ILE A 251 -12.01 2.12 0.78
CA ILE A 251 -13.33 1.92 1.38
C ILE A 251 -13.62 0.44 1.57
N ALA A 252 -13.41 -0.39 0.54
CA ALA A 252 -13.68 -1.83 0.63
C ALA A 252 -12.83 -2.50 1.73
N GLN A 253 -11.53 -2.20 1.80
CA GLN A 253 -10.64 -2.71 2.84
C GLN A 253 -11.04 -2.21 4.23
N SER A 254 -11.33 -0.91 4.37
CA SER A 254 -11.71 -0.31 5.65
C SER A 254 -13.05 -0.85 6.17
N CYS A 255 -14.03 -1.05 5.29
CA CYS A 255 -15.32 -1.64 5.65
C CYS A 255 -15.16 -3.07 6.16
N LEU A 256 -14.35 -3.91 5.52
CA LEU A 256 -14.09 -5.27 5.99
C LEU A 256 -13.45 -5.30 7.38
N VAL A 257 -12.45 -4.44 7.59
CA VAL A 257 -11.79 -4.31 8.89
C VAL A 257 -12.77 -3.80 9.94
N LEU A 258 -13.58 -2.79 9.62
CA LEU A 258 -14.57 -2.23 10.54
C LEU A 258 -15.63 -3.26 10.95
N ILE A 259 -16.22 -3.98 10.00
CA ILE A 259 -17.21 -5.04 10.26
C ILE A 259 -16.61 -6.09 11.21
N SER A 260 -15.36 -6.48 10.96
CA SER A 260 -14.67 -7.48 11.78
C SER A 260 -14.42 -6.99 13.21
N ASN A 261 -14.09 -5.71 13.38
CA ASN A 261 -13.91 -5.11 14.71
C ASN A 261 -15.22 -4.97 15.49
N ILE A 262 -16.33 -4.67 14.82
CA ILE A 262 -17.65 -4.56 15.45
C ILE A 262 -18.11 -5.92 15.94
N THR A 263 -18.02 -6.96 15.10
CA THR A 263 -18.44 -8.30 15.52
C THR A 263 -17.55 -8.87 16.62
N ALA A 264 -16.25 -8.55 16.62
CA ALA A 264 -15.36 -8.91 17.71
C ALA A 264 -15.81 -8.35 19.07
N TYR A 265 -16.37 -7.13 19.08
CA TYR A 265 -16.87 -6.48 20.29
C TYR A 265 -18.16 -7.14 20.82
N ASP A 266 -19.11 -7.43 19.93
CA ASP A 266 -20.42 -8.02 20.30
C ASP A 266 -20.30 -9.46 20.85
N ILE A 267 -19.26 -10.18 20.42
CA ILE A 267 -18.97 -11.55 20.85
C ILE A 267 -18.37 -11.62 22.25
N GLU A 268 -17.64 -10.59 22.69
CA GLU A 268 -16.97 -10.55 24.00
C GLU A 268 -17.98 -10.49 25.17
N ASP A 269 -19.20 -9.99 24.93
CA ASP A 269 -20.28 -9.91 25.92
C ASP A 269 -21.12 -11.21 26.02
N GLY A 270 -20.97 -12.13 25.04
CA GLY A 270 -21.79 -13.32 24.88
C GLY A 270 -21.02 -14.64 25.02
N GLY A 271 -20.57 -14.94 26.24
CA GLY A 271 -19.69 -16.08 26.60
C GLY A 271 -20.22 -17.51 26.36
N LYS A 272 -20.48 -17.88 25.10
CA LYS A 272 -20.78 -19.26 24.68
C LYS A 272 -19.68 -19.78 23.75
N ILE A 273 -19.32 -21.06 23.90
CA ILE A 273 -18.28 -21.74 23.08
C ILE A 273 -18.58 -21.64 21.57
N TRP A 274 -19.86 -21.65 21.18
CA TRP A 274 -20.29 -21.46 19.79
C TRP A 274 -19.89 -20.10 19.22
N THR A 275 -19.82 -19.06 20.06
CA THR A 275 -19.42 -17.71 19.70
C THR A 275 -17.94 -17.62 19.34
N ASN A 276 -17.07 -18.40 20.00
CA ASN A 276 -15.64 -18.48 19.67
C ASN A 276 -15.39 -19.13 18.30
N ALA A 277 -16.14 -20.17 17.95
CA ALA A 277 -16.02 -20.81 16.64
C ALA A 277 -16.47 -19.86 15.51
N VAL A 278 -17.54 -19.10 15.72
CA VAL A 278 -18.02 -18.07 14.79
C VAL A 278 -16.99 -16.95 14.63
N PHE A 279 -16.35 -16.52 15.72
CA PHE A 279 -15.29 -15.51 15.70
C PHE A 279 -14.07 -15.95 14.88
N VAL A 280 -13.57 -17.17 15.12
CA VAL A 280 -12.44 -17.73 14.35
C VAL A 280 -12.80 -17.84 12.87
N PHE A 281 -14.00 -18.36 12.56
CA PHE A 281 -14.48 -18.45 11.18
C PHE A 281 -14.55 -17.07 10.51
N GLN A 282 -15.05 -16.05 11.21
CA GLN A 282 -15.09 -14.69 10.70
C GLN A 282 -13.69 -14.14 10.42
N ILE A 283 -12.72 -14.31 11.32
CA ILE A 283 -11.34 -13.88 11.09
C ILE A 283 -10.76 -14.54 9.83
N VAL A 284 -11.01 -15.83 9.64
CA VAL A 284 -10.55 -16.58 8.46
C VAL A 284 -11.20 -16.03 7.20
N VAL A 285 -12.52 -15.80 7.20
CA VAL A 285 -13.24 -15.26 6.04
C VAL A 285 -12.80 -13.83 5.72
N THR A 286 -12.75 -12.94 6.72
CA THR A 286 -12.28 -11.55 6.54
C THR A 286 -10.85 -11.52 6.02
N SER A 287 -9.95 -12.30 6.60
CA SER A 287 -8.54 -12.32 6.16
C SER A 287 -8.40 -12.84 4.73
N ALA A 288 -9.18 -13.84 4.32
CA ALA A 288 -9.22 -14.31 2.93
C ALA A 288 -9.76 -13.24 1.97
N LEU A 289 -10.85 -12.55 2.33
CA LEU A 289 -11.41 -11.46 1.52
C LEU A 289 -10.44 -10.28 1.40
N LEU A 290 -9.81 -9.90 2.51
CA LEU A 290 -8.81 -8.82 2.56
C LEU A 290 -7.58 -9.17 1.72
N THR A 291 -7.13 -10.43 1.77
CA THR A 291 -6.06 -10.96 0.91
C THR A 291 -6.41 -10.79 -0.57
N GLY A 292 -7.64 -11.16 -0.96
CA GLY A 292 -8.13 -10.98 -2.33
C GLY A 292 -8.15 -9.51 -2.74
N LEU A 293 -8.67 -8.62 -1.89
CA LEU A 293 -8.71 -7.18 -2.17
C LEU A 293 -7.30 -6.57 -2.30
N MET A 294 -6.36 -6.96 -1.44
CA MET A 294 -4.96 -6.53 -1.53
C MET A 294 -4.31 -6.98 -2.84
N LEU A 295 -4.56 -8.23 -3.26
CA LEU A 295 -4.09 -8.75 -4.55
C LEU A 295 -4.66 -7.93 -5.71
N TYR A 296 -5.97 -7.68 -5.72
CA TYR A 296 -6.60 -6.86 -6.77
C TYR A 296 -6.14 -5.41 -6.76
N ASN A 297 -5.85 -4.83 -5.59
CA ASN A 297 -5.29 -3.48 -5.49
C ASN A 297 -3.90 -3.43 -6.13
N LEU A 298 -2.99 -4.33 -5.76
CA LEU A 298 -1.64 -4.40 -6.36
C LEU A 298 -1.69 -4.70 -7.87
N ALA A 299 -2.64 -5.53 -8.29
CA ALA A 299 -2.84 -5.82 -9.70
C ALA A 299 -3.39 -4.64 -10.48
N GLY A 300 -4.34 -3.92 -9.92
CA GLY A 300 -4.88 -2.72 -10.53
C GLY A 300 -3.83 -1.63 -10.65
N THR A 301 -2.96 -1.43 -9.64
CA THR A 301 -1.95 -0.38 -9.67
C THR A 301 -0.84 -0.72 -10.67
N THR A 302 -0.49 -2.00 -10.80
CA THR A 302 0.46 -2.46 -11.82
C THR A 302 -0.09 -2.31 -13.23
N VAL A 303 -1.35 -2.70 -13.46
CA VAL A 303 -2.00 -2.53 -14.78
C VAL A 303 -2.17 -1.05 -15.09
N MET A 304 -2.55 -0.24 -14.09
CA MET A 304 -2.64 1.21 -14.23
C MET A 304 -1.30 1.83 -14.63
N TYR A 305 -0.19 1.39 -14.04
CA TYR A 305 1.16 1.82 -14.43
C TYR A 305 1.42 1.55 -15.92
N MET A 306 1.08 0.37 -16.43
CA MET A 306 1.23 0.03 -17.86
C MET A 306 0.40 0.96 -18.75
N TYR A 307 -0.85 1.23 -18.37
CA TYR A 307 -1.71 2.15 -19.12
C TYR A 307 -1.20 3.60 -19.06
N CYS A 308 -0.70 4.07 -17.92
CA CYS A 308 -0.10 5.40 -17.81
C CYS A 308 1.15 5.52 -18.70
N LYS A 309 2.00 4.47 -18.77
CA LYS A 309 3.12 4.45 -19.71
C LYS A 309 2.68 4.42 -21.17
N ALA A 310 1.58 3.72 -21.48
CA ALA A 310 1.02 3.71 -22.83
C ALA A 310 0.51 5.11 -23.22
N PHE A 311 -0.19 5.77 -22.30
CA PHE A 311 -0.75 7.10 -22.51
C PHE A 311 0.33 8.16 -22.77
N GLN A 312 1.51 8.01 -22.16
CA GLN A 312 2.65 8.91 -22.39
C GLN A 312 3.46 8.58 -23.66
N GLY A 313 3.09 7.54 -24.40
CA GLY A 313 3.80 7.09 -25.60
C GLY A 313 5.09 6.31 -25.33
N GLU A 314 5.49 6.15 -24.07
CA GLU A 314 6.71 5.43 -23.69
C GLU A 314 6.57 3.91 -23.88
N LEU A 315 5.35 3.36 -23.73
CA LEU A 315 5.12 1.92 -23.89
C LEU A 315 5.35 1.45 -25.33
N ALA A 316 5.03 2.28 -26.34
CA ALA A 316 5.24 1.93 -27.75
C ALA A 316 6.74 1.82 -28.09
N TRP A 317 7.57 2.68 -27.48
CA TRP A 317 9.02 2.63 -27.63
C TRP A 317 9.63 1.43 -26.92
N GLU A 318 9.21 1.12 -25.69
CA GLU A 318 9.72 -0.06 -24.96
C GLU A 318 9.30 -1.37 -25.59
N ILE A 319 8.07 -1.47 -26.09
CA ILE A 319 7.63 -2.64 -26.86
C ILE A 319 8.53 -2.80 -28.09
N ALA A 320 8.82 -1.72 -28.82
CA ALA A 320 9.73 -1.77 -29.97
C ALA A 320 11.17 -2.14 -29.58
N GLU A 321 11.71 -1.63 -28.47
CA GLU A 321 13.05 -1.96 -27.99
C GLU A 321 13.15 -3.41 -27.48
N GLU A 322 12.12 -3.89 -26.80
CA GLU A 322 12.08 -5.25 -26.26
C GLU A 322 11.93 -6.29 -27.37
N PHE A 323 11.12 -6.00 -28.40
CA PHE A 323 11.14 -6.78 -29.65
C PHE A 323 12.50 -6.69 -30.34
N ALA A 324 13.13 -5.51 -30.41
CA ALA A 324 14.46 -5.36 -31.03
C ALA A 324 15.57 -6.12 -30.29
N ARG A 325 15.49 -6.31 -28.97
CA ARG A 325 16.42 -7.18 -28.22
C ARG A 325 16.19 -8.67 -28.45
N GLU A 326 14.96 -9.07 -28.77
CA GLU A 326 14.61 -10.45 -29.08
C GLU A 326 14.99 -10.83 -30.53
N TYR A 327 15.12 -9.83 -31.42
CA TYR A 327 15.87 -9.96 -32.66
C TYR A 327 17.37 -9.79 -32.40
N VAL A 328 18.03 -10.89 -32.00
CA VAL A 328 19.49 -10.99 -32.05
C VAL A 328 19.92 -10.56 -33.46
N SER A 329 20.68 -9.46 -33.54
CA SER A 329 21.39 -9.09 -34.76
C SER A 329 22.29 -10.26 -35.12
N LEU A 330 21.89 -11.05 -36.13
CA LEU A 330 22.77 -12.01 -36.76
C LEU A 330 24.05 -11.25 -37.12
N PRO A 331 25.25 -11.76 -36.76
CA PRO A 331 26.46 -11.23 -37.36
C PRO A 331 26.28 -11.43 -38.85
N PHE A 332 26.09 -10.33 -39.58
CA PHE A 332 26.26 -10.37 -41.01
C PHE A 332 27.73 -10.75 -41.19
N ASP A 333 27.97 -12.00 -41.60
CA ASP A 333 29.25 -12.38 -42.16
C ASP A 333 29.58 -11.32 -43.21
N TYR A 334 30.61 -10.54 -42.91
CA TYR A 334 31.24 -9.62 -43.85
C TYR A 334 31.98 -10.46 -44.89
N ASP A 335 31.24 -11.23 -45.68
CA ASP A 335 31.78 -11.93 -46.84
C ASP A 335 31.10 -11.38 -48.09
N GLY A 336 31.54 -10.16 -48.42
CA GLY A 336 31.58 -9.49 -49.73
C GLY A 336 30.68 -9.94 -50.89
N LYS A 337 29.44 -10.37 -50.68
CA LYS A 337 28.49 -10.66 -51.76
C LYS A 337 27.18 -9.95 -51.49
N GLY A 338 26.80 -9.12 -52.47
CA GLY A 338 25.75 -8.11 -52.38
C GLY A 338 24.34 -8.65 -52.05
N PRO A 339 23.39 -7.73 -51.82
CA PRO A 339 22.06 -8.06 -51.31
C PRO A 339 21.29 -8.95 -52.30
N HIS A 340 21.08 -10.21 -51.93
CA HIS A 340 20.15 -11.08 -52.63
C HIS A 340 18.71 -10.71 -52.25
N VAL A 341 18.07 -9.95 -53.13
CA VAL A 341 16.62 -9.74 -53.10
C VAL A 341 15.95 -11.05 -53.53
N VAL A 342 15.36 -11.78 -52.59
CA VAL A 342 14.51 -12.94 -52.90
C VAL A 342 13.08 -12.43 -53.09
N SER A 343 12.71 -12.18 -54.35
CA SER A 343 11.30 -11.97 -54.72
C SER A 343 10.61 -13.33 -54.85
N VAL A 344 9.77 -13.67 -53.86
CA VAL A 344 8.85 -14.82 -53.96
C VAL A 344 7.72 -14.43 -54.91
N ALA A 345 7.79 -14.89 -56.15
CA ALA A 345 6.67 -14.86 -57.08
C ALA A 345 5.75 -16.04 -56.74
N TYR A 346 4.51 -15.74 -56.33
CA TYR A 346 3.43 -16.72 -56.38
C TYR A 346 3.03 -16.91 -57.85
N ASN A 347 3.15 -18.14 -58.35
CA ASN A 347 2.68 -18.54 -59.66
C ASN A 347 1.62 -19.63 -59.49
N GLY A 348 0.44 -19.41 -60.08
CA GLY A 348 -0.60 -20.43 -60.31
C GLY A 348 -1.76 -20.40 -59.34
#